data_AF-A0A0L0F600-F1
#
_entry.id   AF-A0A0L0F600-F1
#
_cell.length_a   1.000
_cell.length_b   1.000
_cell.length_c   1.000
_cell.angle_alpha   90.00
_cell.angle_beta   90.00
_cell.angle_gamma   90.00
#
_symmetry.space_group_name_H-M   'P 1'
#
loop_
_entity.id
_entity.type
_entity.pdbx_description
1 polymer ?
#
loop_
_entity_poly.entity_id
_entity_poly.type
_entity_poly.pdbx_seq_one_letter_code
_entity_poly.pdbx_strand_id
1 'polypeptide(L)'
;IKQNLLLLDRGAASKEARYMSRVLRTIPTTRKALSGEILSQIIANTVTNTDLAKVLTKYTGAPGASTTSEKKKKNSTPEVETYLQIMITIFLIDAERVDDAMECSSDMVDRVAKYNRRTLDPLSARAFYYYGRAFELAGKFSEIRKPLLNALRTATLRHDKDGQATLINLLLRSYLHYSLFDQAHKLVSKSAFPENASNNELARYMYYLGRISAIQLK
;
A
#
# COMPACT_ATOMS: atom_id res chain seq x y z
N ILE A 1 -9.84 13.94 6.95
CA ILE A 1 -8.76 13.90 5.93
C ILE A 1 -7.76 15.06 6.08
N LYS A 2 -8.18 16.33 6.17
CA LYS A 2 -7.24 17.47 6.41
C LYS A 2 -6.38 17.34 7.67
N GLN A 3 -6.94 16.84 8.77
CA GLN A 3 -6.17 16.53 9.98
C GLN A 3 -5.15 15.41 9.77
N ASN A 4 -5.46 14.40 8.95
CA ASN A 4 -4.52 13.33 8.61
C ASN A 4 -3.35 13.88 7.77
N LEU A 5 -3.64 14.76 6.81
CA LEU A 5 -2.60 15.43 6.02
C LEU A 5 -1.68 16.29 6.89
N LEU A 6 -2.23 17.00 7.88
CA LEU A 6 -1.42 17.75 8.86
C LEU A 6 -0.56 16.84 9.74
N LEU A 7 -1.07 15.65 10.12
CA LEU A 7 -0.30 14.67 10.87
C LEU A 7 0.79 14.01 10.02
N LEU A 8 0.54 13.82 8.71
CA LEU A 8 1.54 13.33 7.76
C LEU A 8 2.64 14.36 7.54
N ASP A 9 2.30 15.64 7.33
CA ASP A 9 3.28 16.74 7.23
C ASP A 9 4.12 16.86 8.51
N ARG A 10 3.47 16.77 9.69
CA ARG A 10 4.18 16.78 10.98
C ARG A 10 5.06 15.55 11.16
N GLY A 11 4.60 14.38 10.76
CA GLY A 11 5.39 13.14 10.82
C GLY A 11 6.56 13.11 9.84
N ALA A 12 6.40 13.71 8.66
CA ALA A 12 7.49 13.90 7.70
C ALA A 12 8.54 14.90 8.23
N ALA A 13 8.09 15.98 8.88
CA ALA A 13 8.97 16.95 9.52
C ALA A 13 9.69 16.37 10.75
N SER A 14 8.99 15.59 11.58
CA SER A 14 9.56 14.98 12.80
C SER A 14 10.30 13.66 12.56
N LYS A 15 10.16 13.06 11.37
CA LYS A 15 10.67 11.73 11.00
C LYS A 15 10.18 10.59 11.90
N GLU A 16 9.04 10.75 12.58
CA GLU A 16 8.50 9.74 13.48
C GLU A 16 7.43 8.86 12.79
N ALA A 17 7.68 7.55 12.70
CA ALA A 17 6.75 6.57 12.13
C ALA A 17 5.42 6.41 12.91
N ARG A 18 5.34 6.93 14.15
CA ARG A 18 4.14 6.86 15.00
C ARG A 18 2.96 7.64 14.41
N TYR A 19 3.23 8.79 13.79
CA TYR A 19 2.19 9.58 13.12
C TYR A 19 1.60 8.84 11.92
N MET A 20 2.45 8.11 11.18
CA MET A 20 2.02 7.28 10.06
C MET A 20 1.08 6.16 10.55
N SER A 21 1.46 5.43 11.60
CA SER A 21 0.63 4.38 12.20
C SER A 21 -0.73 4.90 12.68
N ARG A 22 -0.77 6.11 13.28
CA ARG A 22 -2.02 6.74 13.72
C ARG A 22 -2.94 7.08 12.56
N VAL A 23 -2.39 7.64 11.48
CA VAL A 23 -3.15 7.95 10.26
C VAL A 23 -3.69 6.67 9.62
N LEU A 24 -2.89 5.61 9.57
CA LEU A 24 -3.31 4.30 9.05
C LEU A 24 -4.48 3.69 9.84
N ARG A 25 -4.56 3.89 11.16
CA ARG A 25 -5.70 3.43 11.98
C ARG A 25 -7.01 4.13 11.64
N THR A 26 -6.96 5.35 11.11
CA THR A 26 -8.16 6.10 10.70
C THR A 26 -8.66 5.72 9.31
N ILE A 27 -7.96 4.85 8.57
CA ILE A 27 -8.38 4.43 7.22
C ILE A 27 -9.82 3.90 7.16
N PRO A 28 -10.29 3.04 8.09
CA PRO A 28 -11.65 2.52 8.04
C PRO A 28 -12.73 3.60 8.18
N THR A 29 -12.48 4.64 9.00
CA THR A 29 -13.42 5.75 9.17
C THR A 29 -13.36 6.71 8.00
N THR A 30 -12.17 6.96 7.44
CA THR A 30 -12.03 7.80 6.25
C THR A 30 -12.56 7.13 4.98
N ARG A 31 -12.53 5.79 4.89
CA ARG A 31 -13.12 5.03 3.77
C ARG A 31 -14.63 5.27 3.65
N LYS A 32 -15.34 5.28 4.79
CA LYS A 32 -16.79 5.57 4.81
C LYS A 32 -17.13 7.01 4.42
N ALA A 33 -16.20 7.94 4.62
CA ALA A 33 -16.35 9.36 4.31
C ALA A 33 -15.72 9.73 2.95
N LEU A 34 -15.29 8.75 2.17
CA LEU A 34 -14.60 8.96 0.90
C LEU A 34 -15.63 9.15 -0.22
N SER A 35 -15.81 10.40 -0.66
CA SER A 35 -16.54 10.74 -1.88
C SER A 35 -15.53 11.17 -2.96
N GLY A 36 -15.80 10.80 -4.22
CA GLY A 36 -14.95 11.16 -5.37
C GLY A 36 -14.70 12.67 -5.49
N GLU A 37 -15.69 13.49 -5.12
CA GLU A 37 -15.58 14.95 -5.07
C GLU A 37 -14.63 15.45 -3.98
N ILE A 38 -14.61 14.78 -2.83
CA ILE A 38 -13.72 15.13 -1.71
C ILE A 38 -12.28 14.74 -2.05
N LEU A 39 -12.09 13.61 -2.75
CA LEU A 39 -10.78 13.20 -3.25
C LEU A 39 -10.24 14.18 -4.30
N SER A 40 -11.04 14.57 -5.28
CA SER A 40 -10.60 15.51 -6.34
C SER A 40 -10.26 16.89 -5.77
N GLN A 41 -11.05 17.41 -4.82
CA GLN A 41 -10.74 18.66 -4.11
C GLN A 41 -9.46 18.56 -3.28
N ILE A 42 -9.19 17.41 -2.66
CA ILE A 42 -7.97 17.23 -1.88
C ILE A 42 -6.76 17.13 -2.80
N ILE A 43 -6.84 16.35 -3.88
CA ILE A 43 -5.77 16.22 -4.89
C ILE A 43 -5.43 17.59 -5.48
N ALA A 44 -6.43 18.39 -5.87
CA ALA A 44 -6.23 19.73 -6.41
C ALA A 44 -5.56 20.69 -5.41
N ASN A 45 -5.79 20.50 -4.11
CA ASN A 45 -5.21 21.33 -3.07
C ASN A 45 -3.83 20.86 -2.57
N THR A 46 -3.45 19.59 -2.77
CA THR A 46 -2.25 18.99 -2.16
C THR A 46 -1.18 18.53 -3.13
N VAL A 47 -1.51 18.27 -4.39
CA VAL A 47 -0.56 17.72 -5.37
C VAL A 47 -0.11 18.83 -6.32
N THR A 48 1.18 19.18 -6.24
CA THR A 48 1.84 20.10 -7.18
C THR A 48 2.37 19.39 -8.42
N ASN A 49 2.51 18.06 -8.37
CA ASN A 49 3.08 17.25 -9.44
C ASN A 49 2.04 16.99 -10.55
N THR A 50 2.27 17.61 -11.71
CA THR A 50 1.34 17.67 -12.86
C THR A 50 0.98 16.28 -13.42
N ASP A 51 1.87 15.29 -13.28
CA ASP A 51 1.66 13.94 -13.81
C ASP A 51 0.83 13.06 -12.86
N LEU A 52 1.02 13.22 -11.55
CA LEU A 52 0.15 12.61 -10.54
C LEU A 52 -1.25 13.17 -10.62
N ALA A 53 -1.39 14.50 -10.73
CA ALA A 53 -2.69 15.13 -10.84
C ALA A 53 -3.46 14.57 -12.04
N LYS A 54 -2.83 14.34 -13.20
CA LYS A 54 -3.46 13.75 -14.40
C LYS A 54 -3.87 12.28 -14.22
N VAL A 55 -3.00 11.46 -13.63
CA VAL A 55 -3.33 10.06 -13.33
C VAL A 55 -4.47 9.97 -12.33
N LEU A 56 -4.45 10.80 -11.29
CA LEU A 56 -5.45 10.81 -10.22
C LEU A 56 -6.77 11.49 -10.63
N THR A 57 -6.76 12.45 -11.57
CA THR A 57 -8.00 13.03 -12.15
C THR A 57 -8.64 12.11 -13.18
N LYS A 58 -7.86 11.31 -13.91
CA LYS A 58 -8.40 10.27 -14.83
C LYS A 58 -9.27 9.24 -14.08
N TYR A 59 -8.89 8.91 -12.85
CA TYR A 59 -9.57 7.88 -12.04
C TYR A 59 -10.74 8.39 -11.18
N THR A 60 -10.83 9.70 -10.93
CA THR A 60 -11.91 10.30 -10.12
C THR A 60 -13.11 10.78 -10.93
N GLY A 61 -13.02 10.78 -12.27
CA GLY A 61 -14.18 10.96 -13.16
C GLY A 61 -14.90 12.32 -13.06
N ALA A 62 -14.32 13.33 -12.41
CA ALA A 62 -14.90 14.66 -12.34
C ALA A 62 -14.30 15.54 -13.46
N PRO A 63 -15.15 16.26 -14.24
CA PRO A 63 -14.67 17.18 -15.26
C PRO A 63 -13.85 18.30 -14.61
N GLY A 64 -12.84 18.77 -15.34
CA GLY A 64 -11.89 19.76 -14.85
C GLY A 64 -12.58 20.96 -14.22
N ALA A 65 -12.33 21.18 -12.92
CA ALA A 65 -12.53 22.48 -12.31
C ALA A 65 -11.24 23.27 -12.45
N SER A 66 -10.98 23.75 -13.66
CA SER A 66 -10.23 25.00 -13.81
C SER A 66 -11.09 26.09 -13.19
N THR A 67 -10.75 26.54 -11.98
CA THR A 67 -10.60 27.97 -11.64
C THR A 67 -10.36 28.18 -10.14
N THR A 68 -9.25 28.86 -9.88
CA THR A 68 -9.08 29.88 -8.84
C THR A 68 -9.22 29.44 -7.37
N SER A 69 -8.13 28.99 -6.78
CA SER A 69 -7.68 29.62 -5.53
C SER A 69 -6.17 29.50 -5.37
N GLU A 70 -5.50 30.65 -5.33
CA GLU A 70 -4.08 30.82 -4.97
C GLU A 70 -3.84 30.48 -3.49
N LYS A 71 -4.14 29.24 -3.08
CA LYS A 71 -3.72 28.76 -1.76
C LYS A 71 -2.39 28.06 -1.95
N LYS A 72 -1.32 28.80 -1.63
CA LYS A 72 0.09 28.38 -1.50
C LYS A 72 0.28 26.88 -1.73
N LYS A 73 0.69 26.53 -2.94
CA LYS A 73 1.14 25.20 -3.34
C LYS A 73 2.24 24.73 -2.38
N LYS A 74 1.87 24.07 -1.29
CA LYS A 74 2.83 23.44 -0.38
C LYS A 74 3.45 22.28 -1.14
N ASN A 75 4.77 22.22 -1.18
CA ASN A 75 5.50 21.06 -1.69
C ASN A 75 4.99 19.82 -0.94
N SER A 76 4.30 18.93 -1.65
CA SER A 76 3.78 17.70 -1.05
C SER A 76 4.95 16.84 -0.61
N THR A 77 4.89 16.33 0.61
CA THR A 77 5.87 15.35 1.07
C THR A 77 5.55 14.00 0.40
N PRO A 78 6.54 13.18 0.04
CA PRO A 78 6.30 11.87 -0.59
C PRO A 78 5.43 10.95 0.28
N GLU A 79 5.44 11.16 1.60
CA GLU A 79 4.55 10.49 2.56
C GLU A 79 3.06 10.83 2.31
N VAL A 80 2.74 12.09 2.02
CA VAL A 80 1.38 12.54 1.70
C VAL A 80 0.94 11.99 0.34
N GLU A 81 1.81 12.02 -0.67
CA GLU A 81 1.51 11.48 -2.00
C GLU A 81 1.20 9.97 -1.93
N THR A 82 2.01 9.20 -1.20
CA THR A 82 1.80 7.76 -1.04
C THR A 82 0.48 7.47 -0.32
N TYR A 83 0.14 8.24 0.72
CA TYR A 83 -1.15 8.08 1.40
C TYR A 83 -2.34 8.38 0.49
N LEU A 84 -2.24 9.41 -0.35
CA LEU A 84 -3.28 9.74 -1.33
C LEU A 84 -3.45 8.62 -2.36
N GLN A 85 -2.37 8.05 -2.88
CA GLN A 85 -2.43 6.91 -3.79
C GLN A 85 -3.09 5.68 -3.15
N ILE A 86 -2.81 5.41 -1.87
CA ILE A 86 -3.49 4.34 -1.12
C ILE A 86 -4.99 4.63 -1.04
N MET A 87 -5.39 5.86 -0.72
CA MET A 87 -6.82 6.23 -0.64
C MET A 87 -7.53 6.08 -1.98
N ILE A 88 -6.87 6.44 -3.08
CA ILE A 88 -7.45 6.32 -4.42
C ILE A 88 -7.56 4.86 -4.85
N THR A 89 -6.56 4.04 -4.53
CA THR A 89 -6.63 2.58 -4.76
C THR A 89 -7.80 1.96 -3.99
N ILE A 90 -8.04 2.38 -2.73
CA ILE A 90 -9.20 1.93 -1.95
C ILE A 90 -10.51 2.36 -2.62
N PHE A 91 -10.60 3.61 -3.06
CA PHE A 91 -11.79 4.13 -3.75
C PHE A 91 -12.08 3.36 -5.05
N LEU A 92 -11.06 3.06 -5.84
CA LEU A 92 -11.19 2.29 -7.09
C LEU A 92 -11.61 0.85 -6.83
N ILE A 93 -11.10 0.24 -5.77
CA ILE A 93 -11.53 -1.10 -5.31
C ILE A 93 -13.02 -1.06 -4.89
N ASP A 94 -13.44 -0.01 -4.18
CA ASP A 94 -14.83 0.16 -3.75
C ASP A 94 -15.78 0.44 -4.91
N ALA A 95 -15.29 1.10 -5.96
CA ALA A 95 -16.02 1.37 -7.20
C ALA A 95 -15.98 0.20 -8.21
N GLU A 96 -15.42 -0.96 -7.83
CA GLU A 96 -15.26 -2.15 -8.67
C GLU A 96 -14.50 -1.93 -10.00
N ARG A 97 -13.76 -0.82 -10.14
CA ARG A 97 -12.94 -0.53 -11.34
C ARG A 97 -11.56 -1.17 -11.19
N VAL A 98 -11.54 -2.49 -11.35
CA VAL A 98 -10.38 -3.34 -11.05
C VAL A 98 -9.17 -3.04 -11.94
N ASP A 99 -9.37 -2.76 -13.24
CA ASP A 99 -8.27 -2.47 -14.18
C ASP A 99 -7.52 -1.17 -13.83
N ASP A 100 -8.28 -0.13 -13.54
CA ASP A 100 -7.76 1.17 -13.09
C ASP A 100 -7.01 1.05 -11.74
N ALA A 101 -7.52 0.20 -10.84
CA ALA A 101 -6.87 -0.07 -9.57
C ALA A 101 -5.53 -0.79 -9.75
N MET A 102 -5.40 -1.68 -10.74
CA MET A 102 -4.12 -2.35 -11.05
C MET A 102 -3.08 -1.34 -11.53
N GLU A 103 -3.42 -0.48 -12.49
CA GLU A 103 -2.48 0.53 -13.01
C GLU A 103 -2.04 1.52 -11.92
N CYS A 104 -3.00 2.03 -11.14
CA CYS A 104 -2.71 2.95 -10.04
C CYS A 104 -1.82 2.31 -8.98
N SER A 105 -2.04 1.02 -8.69
CA SER A 105 -1.28 0.32 -7.67
C SER A 105 0.11 -0.12 -8.14
N SER A 106 0.32 -0.39 -9.43
CA SER A 106 1.67 -0.58 -9.99
C SER A 106 2.51 0.70 -9.95
N ASP A 107 1.92 1.83 -10.35
CA ASP A 107 2.60 3.13 -10.31
C ASP A 107 2.95 3.52 -8.85
N MET A 108 2.06 3.20 -7.90
CA MET A 108 2.34 3.36 -6.47
C MET A 108 3.57 2.56 -6.02
N VAL A 109 3.67 1.28 -6.39
CA VAL A 109 4.81 0.43 -6.02
C VAL A 109 6.13 0.95 -6.60
N ASP A 110 6.12 1.38 -7.86
CA ASP A 110 7.32 1.91 -8.53
C ASP A 110 7.82 3.22 -7.89
N ARG A 111 6.90 4.08 -7.43
CA ARG A 111 7.25 5.30 -6.70
C ARG A 111 7.77 5.01 -5.30
N VAL A 112 7.10 4.12 -4.57
CA VAL A 112 7.54 3.70 -3.23
C VAL A 112 8.97 3.15 -3.28
N ALA A 113 9.32 2.41 -4.33
CA ALA A 113 10.68 1.92 -4.56
C ALA A 113 11.71 3.04 -4.79
N LYS A 114 11.32 4.18 -5.38
CA LYS A 114 12.21 5.33 -5.61
C LYS A 114 12.48 6.15 -4.34
N TYR A 115 11.47 6.34 -3.49
CA TYR A 115 11.57 7.31 -2.39
C TYR A 115 12.28 6.79 -1.12
N ASN A 116 12.64 5.50 -1.02
CA ASN A 116 13.55 4.87 -0.03
C ASN A 116 13.69 5.54 1.36
N ARG A 117 12.58 5.98 1.98
CA ARG A 117 12.56 6.63 3.30
C ARG A 117 12.01 5.69 4.36
N ARG A 118 12.65 5.64 5.53
CA ARG A 118 12.23 4.81 6.68
C ARG A 118 10.88 5.25 7.29
N THR A 119 10.53 6.53 7.15
CA THR A 119 9.19 7.05 7.50
C THR A 119 8.08 6.43 6.66
N LEU A 120 8.43 5.92 5.48
CA LEU A 120 7.50 5.39 4.50
C LEU A 120 7.26 3.89 4.69
N ASP A 121 8.03 3.20 5.53
CA ASP A 121 7.93 1.74 5.75
C ASP A 121 6.52 1.28 6.22
N PRO A 122 5.82 1.97 7.16
CA PRO A 122 4.44 1.60 7.50
C PRO A 122 3.44 1.86 6.36
N LEU A 123 3.71 2.88 5.54
CA LEU A 123 2.87 3.22 4.39
C LEU A 123 3.09 2.25 3.23
N SER A 124 4.34 1.86 2.95
CA SER A 124 4.70 0.88 1.93
C SER A 124 4.09 -0.48 2.25
N ALA A 125 4.13 -0.93 3.50
CA ALA A 125 3.48 -2.16 3.94
C ALA A 125 1.98 -2.18 3.59
N ARG A 126 1.29 -1.04 3.76
CA ARG A 126 -0.11 -0.88 3.37
C ARG A 126 -0.31 -0.74 1.87
N ALA A 127 0.58 -0.04 1.17
CA ALA A 127 0.58 0.05 -0.28
C ALA A 127 0.69 -1.35 -0.92
N PHE A 128 1.63 -2.18 -0.46
CA PHE A 128 1.78 -3.56 -0.94
C PHE A 128 0.56 -4.42 -0.64
N TYR A 129 -0.10 -4.23 0.51
CA TYR A 129 -1.35 -4.93 0.83
C TYR A 129 -2.46 -4.60 -0.19
N TYR A 130 -2.69 -3.31 -0.48
CA TYR A 130 -3.73 -2.91 -1.43
C TYR A 130 -3.36 -3.22 -2.89
N TYR A 131 -2.08 -3.16 -3.23
CA TYR A 131 -1.56 -3.66 -4.51
C TYR A 131 -1.88 -5.15 -4.68
N GLY A 132 -1.53 -5.97 -3.69
CA GLY A 132 -1.89 -7.40 -3.69
C GLY A 132 -3.39 -7.66 -3.76
N ARG A 133 -4.21 -6.80 -3.15
CA ARG A 133 -5.68 -6.91 -3.18
C ARG A 133 -6.26 -6.57 -4.56
N ALA A 134 -5.77 -5.51 -5.21
CA ALA A 134 -6.23 -5.12 -6.55
C ALA A 134 -5.97 -6.24 -7.57
N PHE A 135 -4.77 -6.83 -7.55
CA PHE A 135 -4.41 -7.94 -8.45
C PHE A 135 -5.12 -9.26 -8.12
N GLU A 136 -5.49 -9.48 -6.87
CA GLU A 136 -6.32 -10.62 -6.47
C GLU A 136 -7.74 -10.50 -7.04
N LEU A 137 -8.34 -9.31 -6.94
CA LEU A 137 -9.67 -9.05 -7.54
C LEU A 137 -9.64 -9.18 -9.07
N ALA A 138 -8.52 -8.83 -9.71
CA ALA A 138 -8.31 -8.99 -11.14
C ALA A 138 -8.03 -10.43 -11.58
N GLY A 139 -7.82 -11.37 -10.64
CA GLY A 139 -7.42 -12.75 -10.94
C GLY A 139 -5.97 -12.93 -11.43
N LYS A 140 -5.20 -11.85 -11.63
CA LYS A 140 -3.81 -11.88 -12.16
C LYS A 140 -2.74 -12.00 -11.06
N PHE A 141 -3.05 -12.72 -9.99
CA PHE A 141 -2.20 -12.81 -8.79
C PHE A 141 -0.91 -13.64 -8.98
N SER A 142 -0.68 -14.20 -10.17
CA SER A 142 0.57 -14.90 -10.53
C SER A 142 1.69 -13.93 -10.94
N GLU A 143 1.35 -12.87 -11.68
CA GLU A 143 2.31 -11.91 -12.27
C GLU A 143 3.02 -11.08 -11.19
N ILE A 144 2.33 -10.84 -10.08
CA ILE A 144 2.79 -10.03 -8.96
C ILE A 144 3.93 -10.65 -8.15
N ARG A 145 4.19 -11.96 -8.29
CA ARG A 145 5.16 -12.68 -7.45
C ARG A 145 6.59 -12.16 -7.63
N LYS A 146 7.01 -11.90 -8.88
CA LYS A 146 8.34 -11.39 -9.19
C LYS A 146 8.61 -10.01 -8.56
N PRO A 147 7.75 -8.98 -8.76
CA PRO A 147 7.95 -7.69 -8.10
C PRO A 147 7.88 -7.79 -6.58
N LEU A 148 7.01 -8.62 -6.00
CA LEU A 148 6.95 -8.83 -4.55
C LEU A 148 8.21 -9.49 -3.99
N LEU A 149 8.79 -10.47 -4.68
CA LEU A 149 10.05 -11.10 -4.26
C LEU A 149 11.23 -10.12 -4.32
N ASN A 150 11.25 -9.25 -5.32
CA ASN A 150 12.26 -8.18 -5.41
C ASN A 150 12.07 -7.17 -4.27
N ALA A 151 10.84 -6.73 -4.01
CA ALA A 151 10.52 -5.85 -2.89
C ALA A 151 10.90 -6.49 -1.54
N LEU A 152 10.67 -7.81 -1.37
CA LEU A 152 11.02 -8.54 -0.16
C LEU A 152 12.54 -8.54 0.07
N ARG A 153 13.34 -8.79 -0.98
CA ARG A 153 14.81 -8.71 -0.89
C ARG A 153 15.28 -7.33 -0.45
N THR A 154 14.71 -6.28 -1.04
CA THR A 154 15.03 -4.89 -0.66
C THR A 154 14.61 -4.59 0.78
N ALA A 155 13.44 -5.05 1.22
CA ALA A 155 12.97 -4.87 2.59
C ALA A 155 13.86 -5.59 3.62
N THR A 156 14.28 -6.82 3.32
CA THR A 156 15.21 -7.58 4.17
C THR A 156 16.57 -6.87 4.27
N LEU A 157 17.11 -6.38 3.16
CA LEU A 157 18.38 -5.63 3.16
C LEU A 157 18.30 -4.32 3.96
N ARG A 158 17.13 -3.67 3.93
CA ARG A 158 16.87 -2.42 4.68
C ARG A 158 16.46 -2.65 6.14
N HIS A 159 16.32 -3.91 6.57
CA HIS A 159 15.77 -4.29 7.88
C HIS A 159 14.39 -3.67 8.16
N ASP A 160 13.56 -3.53 7.12
CA ASP A 160 12.16 -3.11 7.26
C ASP A 160 11.31 -4.31 7.69
N LYS A 161 11.04 -4.40 9.00
CA LYS A 161 10.30 -5.49 9.62
C LYS A 161 8.82 -5.50 9.23
N ASP A 162 8.20 -4.33 9.07
CA ASP A 162 6.77 -4.20 8.76
C ASP A 162 6.50 -4.53 7.29
N GLY A 163 7.35 -4.01 6.38
CA GLY A 163 7.32 -4.36 4.97
C GLY A 163 7.61 -5.85 4.74
N GLN A 164 8.63 -6.40 5.39
CA GLN A 164 8.97 -7.82 5.28
C GLN A 164 7.82 -8.74 5.70
N ALA A 165 7.19 -8.49 6.86
CA ALA A 165 6.09 -9.31 7.36
C ALA A 165 4.88 -9.31 6.41
N THR A 166 4.49 -8.13 5.92
CA THR A 166 3.35 -8.00 5.01
C THR A 166 3.62 -8.64 3.64
N LEU A 167 4.82 -8.49 3.09
CA LEU A 167 5.23 -9.10 1.83
C LEU A 167 5.28 -10.63 1.92
N ILE A 168 5.80 -11.20 3.01
CA ILE A 168 5.80 -12.65 3.24
C ILE A 168 4.37 -13.18 3.29
N ASN A 169 3.50 -12.55 4.09
CA ASN A 169 2.11 -12.97 4.21
C ASN A 169 1.36 -12.90 2.87
N LEU A 170 1.65 -11.87 2.06
CA LEU A 170 1.04 -11.72 0.74
C LEU A 170 1.53 -12.79 -0.25
N LEU A 171 2.82 -13.12 -0.23
CA LEU A 171 3.41 -14.20 -1.06
C LEU A 171 2.86 -15.58 -0.66
N LEU A 172 2.79 -15.87 0.63
CA LEU A 172 2.21 -17.14 1.13
C LEU A 172 0.76 -17.28 0.70
N ARG A 173 -0.02 -16.19 0.78
CA ARG A 173 -1.38 -16.17 0.28
C ARG A 173 -1.45 -16.46 -1.23
N SER A 174 -0.51 -15.95 -2.02
CA SER A 174 -0.41 -16.27 -3.46
C SER A 174 -0.13 -17.73 -3.72
N TYR A 175 0.84 -18.31 -3.02
CA TYR A 175 1.16 -19.72 -3.21
C TYR A 175 0.02 -20.64 -2.77
N LEU A 176 -0.66 -20.32 -1.66
CA LEU A 176 -1.81 -21.09 -1.19
C LEU A 176 -3.00 -20.98 -2.14
N HIS A 177 -3.27 -19.80 -2.72
CA HIS A 177 -4.39 -19.63 -3.66
C HIS A 177 -4.23 -20.49 -4.91
N TYR A 178 -3.01 -20.63 -5.42
CA TYR A 178 -2.72 -21.47 -6.60
C TYR A 178 -2.31 -22.91 -6.24
N SER A 179 -2.40 -23.31 -4.96
CA SER A 179 -1.99 -24.65 -4.48
C SER A 179 -0.52 -25.02 -4.72
N LEU A 180 0.40 -24.03 -4.77
CA LEU A 180 1.85 -24.24 -4.92
C LEU A 180 2.53 -24.43 -3.55
N PHE A 181 2.24 -25.54 -2.88
CA PHE A 181 2.71 -25.80 -1.50
C PHE A 181 4.23 -25.95 -1.38
N ASP A 182 4.89 -26.57 -2.36
CA ASP A 182 6.35 -26.74 -2.34
C ASP A 182 7.10 -25.42 -2.39
N GLN A 183 6.58 -24.45 -3.16
CA GLN A 183 7.17 -23.11 -3.25
C GLN A 183 6.93 -22.33 -1.97
N ALA A 184 5.74 -22.47 -1.37
CA ALA A 184 5.43 -21.85 -0.08
C ALA A 184 6.38 -22.36 1.02
N HIS A 185 6.60 -23.68 1.10
CA HIS A 185 7.52 -24.27 2.07
C HIS A 185 8.97 -23.81 1.83
N LYS A 186 9.43 -23.77 0.58
CA LYS A 186 10.76 -23.23 0.23
C LYS A 186 10.91 -21.76 0.63
N LEU A 187 9.86 -20.95 0.52
CA LEU A 187 9.86 -19.57 0.97
C LEU A 187 10.05 -19.52 2.49
N VAL A 188 9.19 -20.22 3.25
CA VAL A 188 9.22 -20.26 4.73
C VAL A 188 10.57 -20.74 5.25
N SER A 189 11.12 -21.81 4.67
CA SER A 189 12.41 -22.37 5.09
C SER A 189 13.59 -21.39 4.89
N LYS A 190 13.47 -20.45 3.94
CA LYS A 190 14.54 -19.49 3.60
C LYS A 190 14.29 -18.08 4.14
N SER A 191 13.05 -17.74 4.47
CA SER A 191 12.69 -16.42 4.97
C SER A 191 12.62 -16.43 6.49
N ALA A 192 13.47 -15.63 7.14
CA ALA A 192 13.30 -15.34 8.57
C ALA A 192 12.12 -14.37 8.77
N PHE A 193 11.11 -14.79 9.52
CA PHE A 193 10.01 -13.90 9.89
C PHE A 193 10.48 -12.92 10.99
N PRO A 194 10.22 -11.61 10.87
CA PRO A 194 10.68 -10.64 11.87
C PRO A 194 9.89 -10.73 13.18
N GLU A 195 10.58 -10.90 14.31
CA GLU A 195 9.96 -11.08 15.64
C GLU A 195 9.20 -9.83 16.15
N ASN A 196 9.59 -8.63 15.74
CA ASN A 196 8.92 -7.38 16.14
C ASN A 196 7.76 -6.98 15.21
N ALA A 197 7.27 -7.89 14.37
CA ALA A 197 6.14 -7.61 13.51
C ALA A 197 4.86 -7.37 14.32
N SER A 198 3.88 -6.68 13.72
CA SER A 198 2.57 -6.54 14.33
C SER A 198 1.97 -7.92 14.66
N ASN A 199 1.41 -8.07 15.87
CA ASN A 199 0.73 -9.30 16.29
C ASN A 199 -0.30 -9.80 15.26
N ASN A 200 -0.94 -8.88 14.54
CA ASN A 200 -1.89 -9.21 13.48
C ASN A 200 -1.23 -9.93 12.29
N GLU A 201 -0.02 -9.51 11.91
CA GLU A 201 0.74 -10.16 10.83
C GLU A 201 1.34 -11.48 11.29
N LEU A 202 1.79 -11.57 12.54
CA LEU A 202 2.29 -12.81 13.13
C LEU A 202 1.20 -13.89 13.18
N ALA A 203 -0.01 -13.54 13.64
CA ALA A 203 -1.13 -14.48 13.68
C ALA A 203 -1.50 -15.01 12.29
N ARG A 204 -1.49 -14.15 11.26
CA ARG A 204 -1.71 -14.58 9.87
C ARG A 204 -0.61 -15.49 9.36
N TYR A 205 0.63 -15.17 9.69
CA TYR A 205 1.78 -15.99 9.32
C TYR A 205 1.66 -17.40 9.92
N MET A 206 1.38 -17.49 11.23
CA MET A 206 1.15 -18.76 11.92
C MET A 206 -0.01 -19.56 11.32
N TYR A 207 -1.10 -18.88 10.93
CA TYR A 207 -2.22 -19.53 10.24
C TYR A 207 -1.80 -20.14 8.89
N TYR A 208 -1.06 -19.39 8.07
CA TYR A 208 -0.57 -19.90 6.79
C TYR A 208 0.44 -21.03 6.97
N LEU A 209 1.33 -20.91 7.96
CA LEU A 209 2.28 -21.95 8.32
C LEU A 209 1.56 -23.25 8.71
N GLY A 210 0.59 -23.16 9.62
CA GLY A 210 -0.22 -24.30 10.05
C GLY A 210 -0.95 -24.98 8.89
N ARG A 211 -1.49 -24.20 7.94
CA ARG A 211 -2.10 -24.76 6.72
C ARG A 211 -1.10 -25.51 5.84
N ILE A 212 0.11 -24.98 5.67
CA ILE A 212 1.16 -25.64 4.86
C ILE A 212 1.58 -26.94 5.55
N SER A 213 1.83 -26.91 6.86
CA SER A 213 2.22 -28.10 7.62
C SER A 213 1.13 -29.18 7.62
N ALA A 214 -0.14 -28.80 7.80
CA ALA A 214 -1.26 -29.74 7.79
C ALA A 214 -1.41 -30.47 6.44
N ILE A 215 -1.15 -29.77 5.32
CA ILE A 215 -1.23 -30.35 3.98
C ILE A 215 -0.05 -31.28 3.68
N GLN A 216 1.12 -31.01 4.27
CA GLN A 216 2.33 -31.79 4.05
C GLN A 216 2.44 -33.06 4.91
N LEU A 217 1.45 -33.36 5.77
CA LEU A 217 1.42 -34.52 6.67
C LEU A 217 2.80 -34.82 7.32
N LYS A 218 3.46 -33.76 7.81
CA LYS A 218 4.64 -33.87 8.67
C LYS A 218 4.34 -33.29 10.04
#